data_AF-A0A1V5TT78-F1
#
_entry.id   AF-A0A1V5TT78-F1
#
_cell.length_a   1.000
_cell.length_b   1.000
_cell.length_c   1.000
_cell.angle_alpha   90.00
_cell.angle_beta   90.00
_cell.angle_gamma   90.00
#
_symmetry.space_group_name_H-M   'P 1'
#
loop_
_entity.id
_entity.type
_entity.pdbx_description
1 polymer ?
#
loop_
_entity_poly.entity_id
_entity_poly.type
_entity_poly.pdbx_seq_one_letter_code
_entity_poly.pdbx_strand_id
1 'polypeptide(L)' 'MKTNEFINEDELFNKAIRLLNEKLGPLETSRFLSIANRKRVESVKRHQQWQSKLNKEKLFKEIFG' A
#
# COMPACT_ATOMS: atom_id res chain seq x y z
N MET A 1 -15.02 -28.08 6.69
CA MET A 1 -13.64 -27.55 6.71
C MET A 1 -13.11 -27.61 5.28
N LYS A 2 -12.50 -26.54 4.77
CA LYS A 2 -11.84 -26.61 3.46
C LYS A 2 -10.56 -27.44 3.63
N THR A 3 -10.37 -28.44 2.77
CA THR A 3 -9.16 -29.24 2.70
C THR A 3 -8.01 -28.29 2.30
N ASN A 4 -7.03 -28.10 3.18
CA ASN A 4 -5.83 -27.36 2.82
C ASN A 4 -4.96 -28.28 1.96
N GLU A 5 -5.11 -28.17 0.64
CA GLU A 5 -4.18 -28.76 -0.30
C GLU A 5 -2.90 -27.92 -0.31
N PHE A 6 -1.76 -28.58 -0.10
CA PHE A 6 -0.46 -27.95 -0.30
C PHE A 6 -0.28 -27.70 -1.80
N ILE A 7 -0.37 -26.42 -2.18
CA ILE A 7 -0.07 -25.95 -3.53
C ILE A 7 1.38 -25.43 -3.55
N ASN A 8 2.11 -25.74 -4.61
CA ASN A 8 3.43 -25.14 -4.83
C ASN A 8 3.27 -23.62 -5.03
N GLU A 9 4.23 -22.83 -4.55
CA GLU A 9 4.28 -21.38 -4.70
C GLU A 9 4.18 -20.93 -6.17
N ASP A 10 4.85 -21.61 -7.09
CA ASP A 10 4.79 -21.28 -8.52
C ASP A 10 3.37 -21.51 -9.09
N GLU A 11 2.74 -22.60 -8.68
CA GLU A 11 1.39 -22.94 -9.10
C GLU A 11 0.37 -21.95 -8.51
N LEU A 12 0.56 -21.56 -7.25
CA LEU A 12 -0.23 -20.54 -6.58
C LEU A 12 -0.12 -19.20 -7.31
N PHE A 13 1.10 -18.78 -7.65
CA PHE A 13 1.34 -17.51 -8.33
C PHE A 13 0.63 -17.48 -9.70
N ASN A 14 0.85 -18.51 -10.52
CA ASN A 14 0.23 -18.62 -11.83
C ASN A 14 -1.31 -18.65 -11.75
N LYS A 15 -1.86 -19.40 -10.79
CA LYS A 15 -3.31 -19.46 -10.55
C LYS A 15 -3.87 -18.11 -10.11
N ALA A 16 -3.19 -17.40 -9.22
CA ALA A 16 -3.60 -16.09 -8.75
C ALA A 16 -3.59 -15.05 -9.87
N ILE A 17 -2.51 -14.96 -10.65
CA ILE A 17 -2.41 -14.03 -11.78
C ILE A 17 -3.49 -14.32 -12.83
N ARG A 18 -3.74 -15.60 -13.14
CA ARG A 18 -4.82 -15.98 -14.06
C ARG A 18 -6.19 -15.50 -13.57
N LEU A 19 -6.51 -15.77 -12.30
CA LEU A 19 -7.79 -15.36 -11.72
C LEU A 19 -7.94 -13.83 -11.68
N LEU A 20 -6.87 -13.10 -11.34
CA LEU A 20 -6.89 -11.64 -11.37
C LEU A 20 -7.16 -11.12 -12.78
N ASN A 21 -6.46 -11.63 -13.79
CA ASN A 21 -6.67 -11.24 -15.19
C ASN A 21 -8.08 -11.57 -15.69
N GLU A 22 -8.64 -12.71 -15.29
CA GLU A 22 -9.99 -13.12 -15.67
C GLU A 22 -11.07 -12.21 -15.05
N LYS A 23 -10.89 -11.80 -13.78
CA LYS A 23 -11.90 -11.02 -13.05
C LYS A 23 -11.77 -9.51 -13.19
N LEU A 24 -10.55 -9.01 -13.29
CA LEU A 24 -10.24 -7.57 -13.29
C LEU A 24 -9.83 -7.08 -14.69
N GLY A 25 -9.41 -7.98 -15.57
CA GLY A 25 -8.75 -7.61 -16.81
C GLY A 25 -7.27 -7.23 -16.59
N PRO A 26 -6.45 -7.27 -17.65
CA PRO A 26 -5.00 -7.09 -17.53
C PRO A 26 -4.58 -5.72 -16.98
N LEU A 27 -5.33 -4.67 -17.30
CA LEU A 27 -5.03 -3.31 -16.84
C LEU A 27 -5.23 -3.17 -15.32
N GLU A 28 -6.38 -3.63 -14.81
CA GLU A 28 -6.68 -3.51 -13.39
C GLU A 28 -5.88 -4.52 -12.56
N THR A 29 -5.53 -5.70 -13.10
CA THR A 29 -4.56 -6.61 -12.47
C THR A 29 -3.20 -5.94 -12.26
N SER A 30 -2.69 -5.24 -13.28
CA SER A 30 -1.43 -4.50 -13.19
C SER A 30 -1.49 -3.40 -12.11
N ARG A 31 -2.61 -2.68 -12.01
CA ARG A 31 -2.84 -1.71 -10.93
C ARG A 31 -2.91 -2.37 -9.56
N PHE A 32 -3.63 -3.48 -9.43
CA PHE A 32 -3.74 -4.24 -8.17
C PHE A 32 -2.37 -4.70 -7.66
N LEU A 33 -1.55 -5.27 -8.53
CA LEU A 33 -0.19 -5.73 -8.16
C LEU A 33 0.74 -4.56 -7.83
N SER A 34 0.54 -3.39 -8.43
CA SER A 34 1.36 -2.19 -8.18
C SER A 34 0.91 -1.35 -6.97
N ILE A 35 -0.29 -1.56 -6.43
CA ILE A 35 -0.80 -0.85 -5.24
C ILE A 35 0.12 -1.03 -4.02
N ALA A 36 0.81 -2.17 -3.90
CA ALA A 36 1.64 -2.49 -2.74
C ALA A 36 3.04 -1.83 -2.74
N ASN A 37 3.47 -1.17 -3.82
CA ASN A 37 4.86 -0.69 -3.92
C ASN A 37 5.14 0.62 -3.17
N ARG A 38 4.11 1.32 -2.68
CA ARG A 38 4.31 2.40 -1.70
C ARG A 38 4.07 1.85 -0.31
N LYS A 39 5.14 1.44 0.39
CA LYS A 39 5.06 1.19 1.84
C LYS A 39 4.43 2.42 2.49
N ARG A 40 3.18 2.30 2.95
CA ARG A 40 2.50 3.36 3.67
C ARG A 40 3.37 3.71 4.87
N VAL A 41 3.85 4.95 4.93
CA VAL A 41 4.41 5.47 6.17
C VAL A 41 3.25 5.59 7.15
N GLU A 42 3.39 4.90 8.28
CA GLU A 42 2.45 4.94 9.40
C GLU A 42 2.08 6.42 9.70
N SER A 43 0.81 6.68 9.99
CA SER A 43 0.27 8.05 10.06
C SER A 43 1.01 8.92 11.07
N VAL A 44 1.36 8.38 12.25
CA VAL A 44 2.13 9.11 13.27
C VAL A 44 3.54 9.40 12.78
N LYS A 45 4.23 8.41 12.19
CA LYS A 45 5.57 8.63 11.61
C LYS A 45 5.57 9.70 10.52
N ARG A 46 4.55 9.71 9.67
CA ARG A 46 4.38 10.72 8.62
C ARG A 46 4.15 12.11 9.22
N HIS A 47 3.34 12.19 10.27
CA HIS A 47 3.08 13.45 10.98
C HIS A 47 4.35 13.98 11.65
N GLN A 48 5.13 13.13 12.31
CA GLN A 48 6.41 13.50 12.91
C GLN A 48 7.40 14.03 11.86
N GLN A 49 7.51 13.36 10.71
CA GLN A 49 8.34 13.83 9.59
C GLN A 49 7.87 15.17 8.99
N TRP A 50 6.57 15.45 9.05
CA TRP A 50 6.04 16.76 8.68
C TRP A 50 6.38 17.81 9.73
N GLN A 51 6.15 17.53 11.01
CA GLN A 51 6.48 18.43 12.13
C GLN A 51 7.96 18.80 12.17
N SER A 52 8.86 17.85 11.90
CA SER A 52 10.31 18.10 11.90
C SER A 52 10.76 19.08 10.82
N LYS A 53 9.93 19.36 9.81
CA LYS A 53 10.23 20.32 8.74
C LYS A 53 9.71 21.73 9.03
N LEU A 54 8.99 21.93 10.12
CA LEU A 54 8.36 23.21 10.44
C LEU A 54 9.28 24.10 11.27
N ASN A 55 9.27 25.39 10.98
CA ASN A 55 9.77 26.40 11.91
C ASN A 55 8.65 26.68 12.93
N LYS A 56 8.91 26.32 14.19
CA LYS A 56 7.94 26.44 15.27
C LYS A 56 7.47 27.88 15.49
N GLU A 57 8.38 28.84 15.48
CA GLU A 57 8.07 30.25 15.75
C GLU A 57 7.20 30.83 14.64
N LYS A 58 7.56 30.56 13.38
CA LYS A 58 6.78 30.99 12.22
C LYS A 58 5.37 30.40 12.25
N LEU A 59 5.27 29.08 12.47
CA LEU A 59 3.99 28.38 12.51
C LEU A 59 3.09 28.93 13.62
N PHE A 60 3.64 29.13 14.82
CA PHE A 60 2.86 29.61 15.95
C PHE A 60 2.39 31.04 15.73
N LYS A 61 3.20 31.89 15.10
CA LYS A 61 2.79 33.23 14.70
C LYS A 61 1.67 33.21 13.65
N GLU A 62 1.71 32.29 12.68
CA GLU A 62 0.65 32.17 11.66
C GLU A 62 -0.68 31.63 12.23
N ILE A 63 -0.63 30.75 13.24
CA ILE A 63 -1.83 30.12 13.81
C ILE A 63 -2.43 30.96 14.95
N PHE A 64 -1.59 31.54 15.80
CA PHE A 64 -2.01 32.15 17.07
C PHE A 64 -1.69 33.66 17.17
N GLY A 65 -0.90 34.20 16.25
CA GLY A 65 -0.56 35.62 16.18
C GLY A 65 -1.49 36.39 15.27
#